data_AF-A0A3R7K9S1-F1
#
_entry.id   AF-A0A3R7K9S1-F1
#
_cell.length_a   1.000
_cell.length_b   1.000
_cell.length_c   1.000
_cell.angle_alpha   90.00
_cell.angle_beta   90.00
_cell.angle_gamma   90.00
#
_symmetry.space_group_name_H-M   'P 1'
#
loop_
_entity.id
_entity.type
_entity.pdbx_description
1 polymer ?
#
loop_
_entity_poly.entity_id
_entity_poly.type
_entity_poly.pdbx_seq_one_letter_code
_entity_poly.pdbx_strand_id
1 'polypeptide(L)'
;GRRVKCTEDIILTEAKKDIILKQLLPAAIKMHTDRLSVKPVEDTIRMPMPDHGLGPCSNFTIPSWHHTIGVSGADMILYVNAFLGREFVAVADVCATLKDGRPCAGVVNFNPRHIRATDEAVRITTHEIGHALGFSFNQFSEFNMLSNVSNVRGKKEVWVVSSPKVKELARKYYNCSTLEGMELDGEASEEASLIHWNERNTRGELMSPGSRIAYYSAFTLAAFEDMGVYKVNYDMAEPLQWGNNSGCGLLENKCLTNGRTDYPELFCSTFWNDPRLLCTYDRLSLGTCNLTTHHQPLQLQFQYFDQPTHGGESHYMEFCPFLRELEASACTNGNPNKFTGSFIGPGSRCVKGERLRFDYQNIGDVCVNTQCSGGKLRVQFLGDGTWRDCNEGETVAPSGGKWRGSIRCPKYADVCTAVPNTRDLPIPVVAPPLAEEPNPAHTNDESGGTNPDPGASPSTYQSRNTSQERNSTSMRRKPGASPSTHQSRNTSQERNSTSKRRKPAASPSTHQSRNTSQG
;
A
#
# COMPACT_ATOMS: atom_id res chain seq x y z
N GLY A 1 -13.20 -27.40 3.16
CA GLY A 1 -13.20 -26.93 1.76
C GLY A 1 -14.23 -27.67 0.92
N ARG A 2 -14.39 -27.32 -0.36
CA ARG A 2 -15.17 -28.06 -1.36
C ARG A 2 -14.21 -28.67 -2.41
N ARG A 3 -14.52 -29.84 -2.96
CA ARG A 3 -13.74 -30.38 -4.10
C ARG A 3 -14.13 -29.63 -5.38
N VAL A 4 -13.14 -29.27 -6.18
CA VAL A 4 -13.29 -28.58 -7.48
C VAL A 4 -12.54 -29.36 -8.55
N LYS A 5 -13.07 -29.36 -9.79
CA LYS A 5 -12.41 -30.03 -10.93
C LYS A 5 -11.39 -29.07 -11.54
N CYS A 6 -10.14 -29.53 -11.69
CA CYS A 6 -9.10 -28.73 -12.34
C CYS A 6 -9.36 -28.57 -13.85
N THR A 7 -9.23 -27.34 -14.33
CA THR A 7 -9.24 -26.89 -15.73
C THR A 7 -7.89 -26.25 -16.04
N GLU A 8 -7.58 -26.02 -17.33
CA GLU A 8 -6.24 -25.57 -17.76
C GLU A 8 -5.81 -24.23 -17.13
N ASP A 9 -6.75 -23.30 -16.97
CA ASP A 9 -6.52 -21.99 -16.35
C ASP A 9 -6.15 -22.08 -14.85
N ILE A 10 -6.56 -23.15 -14.17
CA ILE A 10 -6.37 -23.36 -12.72
C ILE A 10 -5.33 -24.44 -12.37
N ILE A 11 -4.63 -24.99 -13.37
CA ILE A 11 -3.44 -25.81 -13.14
C ILE A 11 -2.27 -24.90 -12.74
N LEU A 12 -1.55 -25.27 -11.68
CA LEU A 12 -0.24 -24.73 -11.35
C LEU A 12 0.81 -25.37 -12.27
N THR A 13 1.16 -24.69 -13.36
CA THR A 13 2.25 -25.12 -14.24
C THR A 13 3.61 -24.75 -13.65
N GLU A 14 4.70 -25.39 -14.08
CA GLU A 14 6.06 -25.02 -13.64
C GLU A 14 6.38 -23.55 -13.94
N ALA A 15 5.86 -22.97 -15.03
CA ALA A 15 6.00 -21.54 -15.31
C ALA A 15 5.29 -20.65 -14.27
N LYS A 16 4.10 -21.02 -13.81
CA LYS A 16 3.39 -20.29 -12.73
C LYS A 16 4.10 -20.45 -11.38
N LYS A 17 4.59 -21.65 -11.08
CA LYS A 17 5.39 -21.95 -9.88
C LYS A 17 6.69 -21.15 -9.88
N ASP A 18 7.37 -21.03 -11.02
CA ASP A 18 8.54 -20.16 -11.19
C ASP A 18 8.21 -18.69 -10.98
N ILE A 19 7.06 -18.19 -11.46
CA ILE A 19 6.60 -16.82 -11.17
C ILE A 19 6.44 -16.61 -9.66
N ILE A 20 5.81 -17.54 -8.93
CA ILE A 20 5.68 -17.44 -7.47
C ILE A 20 7.06 -17.44 -6.79
N LEU A 21 7.86 -18.48 -7.02
CA LEU A 21 9.08 -18.74 -6.25
C LEU A 21 10.26 -17.83 -6.61
N LYS A 22 10.37 -17.40 -7.87
CA LYS A 22 11.53 -16.65 -8.40
C LYS A 22 11.27 -15.15 -8.54
N GLN A 23 10.02 -14.70 -8.50
CA GLN A 23 9.66 -13.29 -8.76
C GLN A 23 8.74 -12.71 -7.68
N LEU A 24 7.54 -13.27 -7.48
CA LEU A 24 6.54 -12.67 -6.57
C LEU A 24 6.96 -12.72 -5.10
N LEU A 25 7.32 -13.90 -4.58
CA LEU A 25 7.74 -14.04 -3.18
C LEU A 25 9.05 -13.28 -2.89
N PRO A 26 10.14 -13.39 -3.70
CA PRO A 26 11.36 -12.64 -3.41
C PRO A 26 11.14 -11.12 -3.41
N ALA A 27 10.33 -10.59 -4.34
CA ALA A 27 10.05 -9.16 -4.39
C ALA A 27 9.20 -8.69 -3.19
N ALA A 28 8.14 -9.42 -2.85
CA ALA A 28 7.26 -9.08 -1.73
C ALA A 28 7.94 -9.24 -0.37
N ILE A 29 8.71 -10.32 -0.15
CA ILE A 29 9.53 -10.50 1.05
C ILE A 29 10.52 -9.34 1.19
N LYS A 30 11.19 -8.94 0.09
CA LYS A 30 12.10 -7.78 0.12
C LYS A 30 11.37 -6.48 0.48
N MET A 31 10.14 -6.28 0.01
CA MET A 31 9.35 -5.10 0.38
C MET A 31 9.11 -4.99 1.88
N HIS A 32 8.93 -6.11 2.59
CA HIS A 32 8.86 -6.13 4.05
C HIS A 32 10.24 -6.03 4.70
N THR A 33 11.25 -6.78 4.29
CA THR A 33 12.56 -6.80 4.98
C THR A 33 13.38 -5.51 4.80
N ASP A 34 13.13 -4.72 3.76
CA ASP A 34 13.65 -3.35 3.62
C ASP A 34 13.04 -2.37 4.66
N ARG A 35 11.86 -2.70 5.20
CA ARG A 35 11.00 -1.82 6.00
C ARG A 35 10.85 -2.25 7.46
N LEU A 36 10.87 -3.55 7.73
CA LEU A 36 10.63 -4.18 9.02
C LEU A 36 11.88 -4.96 9.44
N SER A 37 12.34 -4.69 10.65
CA SER A 37 13.36 -5.48 11.35
C SER A 37 12.75 -6.06 12.63
N VAL A 38 13.24 -7.20 13.06
CA VAL A 38 12.77 -7.88 14.29
C VAL A 38 13.96 -8.09 15.24
N LYS A 39 13.68 -8.30 16.54
CA LYS A 39 14.66 -8.97 17.42
C LYS A 39 14.76 -10.43 16.94
N PRO A 40 15.95 -10.95 16.57
CA PRO A 40 16.05 -12.32 16.08
C PRO A 40 15.51 -13.35 17.07
N VAL A 41 14.94 -14.45 16.57
CA VAL A 41 14.56 -15.60 17.40
C VAL A 41 15.84 -16.36 17.78
N GLU A 42 16.09 -16.48 19.08
CA GLU A 42 17.27 -17.18 19.61
C GLU A 42 17.07 -18.71 19.66
N ASP A 43 15.82 -19.15 19.85
CA ASP A 43 15.41 -20.56 19.93
C ASP A 43 14.92 -21.12 18.57
N THR A 44 14.70 -22.43 18.51
CA THR A 44 14.09 -23.09 17.35
C THR A 44 12.57 -22.86 17.29
N ILE A 45 12.04 -22.39 16.15
CA ILE A 45 10.60 -22.29 15.90
C ILE A 45 10.02 -23.70 15.69
N ARG A 46 9.12 -24.14 16.58
CA ARG A 46 8.36 -25.38 16.44
C ARG A 46 6.89 -25.09 16.16
N MET A 47 6.35 -25.76 15.15
CA MET A 47 4.91 -25.69 14.85
C MET A 47 4.10 -26.46 15.90
N PRO A 48 2.92 -25.96 16.32
CA PRO A 48 1.98 -26.73 17.15
C PRO A 48 1.69 -28.10 16.54
N MET A 49 1.49 -29.14 17.36
CA MET A 49 1.13 -30.46 16.85
C MET A 49 -0.25 -30.41 16.15
N PRO A 50 -0.50 -31.22 15.09
CA PRO A 50 -1.73 -31.12 14.31
C PRO A 50 -3.04 -31.30 15.09
N ASP A 51 -3.00 -32.06 16.18
CA ASP A 51 -4.10 -32.33 17.12
C ASP A 51 -4.38 -31.16 18.09
N HIS A 52 -3.42 -30.26 18.30
CA HIS A 52 -3.63 -29.01 19.04
C HIS A 52 -4.25 -27.88 18.19
N GLY A 53 -4.52 -28.13 16.90
CA GLY A 53 -5.21 -27.21 16.01
C GLY A 53 -4.27 -26.23 15.31
N LEU A 54 -4.06 -26.43 14.01
CA LEU A 54 -3.23 -25.57 13.15
C LEU A 54 -3.94 -24.35 12.58
N GLY A 55 -5.17 -24.07 13.04
CA GLY A 55 -5.99 -22.96 12.56
C GLY A 55 -6.09 -22.88 11.02
N PRO A 56 -5.81 -21.72 10.40
CA PRO A 56 -5.79 -21.53 8.95
C PRO A 56 -4.86 -22.51 8.21
N CYS A 57 -3.79 -22.94 8.88
CA CYS A 57 -2.68 -23.69 8.31
C CYS A 57 -2.91 -25.21 8.29
N SER A 58 -4.08 -25.67 8.78
CA SER A 58 -4.56 -27.05 8.65
C SER A 58 -4.66 -27.58 7.20
N ASN A 59 -4.69 -26.69 6.21
CA ASN A 59 -4.77 -27.03 4.78
C ASN A 59 -3.41 -26.99 4.06
N PHE A 60 -2.31 -26.83 4.81
CA PHE A 60 -0.94 -26.72 4.27
C PHE A 60 -0.10 -27.94 4.63
N THR A 61 0.78 -28.34 3.72
CA THR A 61 1.74 -29.43 3.96
C THR A 61 2.88 -28.91 4.82
N ILE A 62 2.77 -29.08 6.14
CA ILE A 62 3.86 -28.80 7.09
C ILE A 62 4.73 -30.07 7.19
N PRO A 63 6.06 -30.00 6.99
CA PRO A 63 6.93 -31.16 7.18
C PRO A 63 6.93 -31.62 8.64
N SER A 64 6.88 -32.93 8.88
CA SER A 64 6.77 -33.51 10.23
C SER A 64 7.84 -33.00 11.20
N TRP A 65 9.07 -32.77 10.70
CA TRP A 65 10.19 -32.28 11.49
C TRP A 65 10.03 -30.82 11.96
N HIS A 66 9.18 -30.00 11.33
CA HIS A 66 8.87 -28.65 11.83
C HIS A 66 8.07 -28.68 13.14
N HIS A 67 7.37 -29.78 13.43
CA HIS A 67 6.66 -29.97 14.70
C HIS A 67 7.58 -30.54 15.80
N THR A 68 8.48 -31.47 15.44
CA THR A 68 9.33 -32.18 16.41
C THR A 68 10.66 -31.48 16.67
N ILE A 69 11.50 -31.33 15.64
CA ILE A 69 12.80 -30.67 15.73
C ILE A 69 12.58 -29.16 15.78
N GLY A 70 11.84 -28.64 14.80
CA GLY A 70 11.63 -27.22 14.51
C GLY A 70 12.68 -26.62 13.57
N VAL A 71 12.44 -25.39 13.11
CA VAL A 71 13.34 -24.62 12.23
C VAL A 71 14.18 -23.65 13.06
N SER A 72 15.51 -23.70 12.91
CA SER A 72 16.46 -22.80 13.57
C SER A 72 16.98 -21.74 12.59
N GLY A 73 17.44 -20.59 13.11
CA GLY A 73 18.00 -19.51 12.28
C GLY A 73 16.99 -18.75 11.42
N ALA A 74 15.68 -18.92 11.69
CA ALA A 74 14.59 -18.20 11.04
C ALA A 74 13.78 -17.41 12.07
N ASP A 75 13.36 -16.20 11.70
CA ASP A 75 12.50 -15.37 12.55
C ASP A 75 11.00 -15.61 12.32
N MET A 76 10.66 -16.13 11.13
CA MET A 76 9.31 -16.47 10.70
C MET A 76 9.38 -17.58 9.64
N ILE A 77 8.44 -18.52 9.68
CA ILE A 77 8.23 -19.54 8.63
C ILE A 77 7.01 -19.15 7.79
N LEU A 78 7.17 -19.05 6.46
CA LEU A 78 6.07 -18.77 5.55
C LEU A 78 5.73 -20.01 4.71
N TYR A 79 4.57 -20.62 4.97
CA TYR A 79 4.09 -21.77 4.22
C TYR A 79 3.31 -21.31 2.98
N VAL A 80 3.75 -21.73 1.80
CA VAL A 80 3.15 -21.32 0.53
C VAL A 80 2.42 -22.47 -0.14
N ASN A 81 1.21 -22.22 -0.63
CA ASN A 81 0.41 -23.16 -1.41
C ASN A 81 -0.23 -22.46 -2.62
N ALA A 82 -0.78 -23.22 -3.55
CA ALA A 82 -1.50 -22.67 -4.70
C ALA A 82 -2.68 -23.56 -5.10
N PHE A 83 -3.80 -23.40 -4.40
CA PHE A 83 -5.09 -24.00 -4.71
C PHE A 83 -6.17 -22.94 -4.94
N LEU A 84 -7.30 -23.35 -5.51
CA LEU A 84 -8.46 -22.47 -5.67
C LEU A 84 -9.08 -22.08 -4.33
N GLY A 85 -8.87 -20.83 -3.94
CA GLY A 85 -9.65 -20.16 -2.90
C GLY A 85 -11.02 -19.68 -3.44
N ARG A 86 -11.59 -18.68 -2.75
CA ARG A 86 -12.62 -17.81 -3.33
C ARG A 86 -11.97 -16.90 -4.39
N GLU A 87 -12.71 -15.96 -4.97
CA GLU A 87 -12.28 -15.16 -6.15
C GLU A 87 -11.07 -14.23 -5.95
N PHE A 88 -10.44 -14.26 -4.78
CA PHE A 88 -9.22 -13.52 -4.48
C PHE A 88 -8.00 -14.06 -5.26
N VAL A 89 -7.02 -13.18 -5.50
CA VAL A 89 -5.76 -13.49 -6.19
C VAL A 89 -4.82 -14.31 -5.30
N ALA A 90 -4.80 -14.00 -4.00
CA ALA A 90 -4.17 -14.79 -2.97
C ALA A 90 -4.97 -14.63 -1.65
N VAL A 91 -4.55 -15.32 -0.59
CA VAL A 91 -5.06 -15.15 0.78
C VAL A 91 -4.00 -15.60 1.77
N ALA A 92 -3.85 -14.88 2.89
CA ALA A 92 -2.89 -15.18 3.94
C ALA A 92 -3.46 -15.01 5.35
N ASP A 93 -2.78 -15.65 6.32
CA ASP A 93 -3.18 -15.64 7.72
C ASP A 93 -2.00 -16.06 8.64
N VAL A 94 -2.14 -15.84 9.94
CA VAL A 94 -1.17 -16.27 10.97
C VAL A 94 -1.45 -17.72 11.37
N CYS A 95 -0.41 -18.55 11.44
CA CYS A 95 -0.49 -19.93 11.96
C CYS A 95 -0.21 -20.00 13.46
N ALA A 96 0.82 -19.28 13.90
CA ALA A 96 1.37 -19.39 15.24
C ALA A 96 2.14 -18.12 15.61
N THR A 97 2.09 -17.79 16.90
CA THR A 97 2.76 -16.64 17.51
C THR A 97 3.76 -17.13 18.58
N LEU A 98 4.76 -16.29 18.87
CA LEU A 98 5.65 -16.44 20.02
C LEU A 98 4.94 -15.98 21.31
N LYS A 99 5.60 -16.19 22.46
CA LYS A 99 5.08 -15.78 23.79
C LYS A 99 4.86 -14.28 23.94
N ASP A 100 5.50 -13.45 23.12
CA ASP A 100 5.34 -11.99 23.06
C ASP A 100 4.24 -11.55 22.06
N GLY A 101 3.50 -12.50 21.49
CA GLY A 101 2.47 -12.25 20.47
C GLY A 101 3.02 -12.15 19.05
N ARG A 102 4.33 -12.13 18.82
CA ARG A 102 4.88 -11.96 17.46
C ARG A 102 4.56 -13.18 16.57
N PRO A 103 3.95 -13.00 15.38
CA PRO A 103 3.81 -14.06 14.39
C PRO A 103 5.16 -14.69 14.02
N CYS A 104 5.27 -16.01 14.22
CA CYS A 104 6.46 -16.81 13.88
C CYS A 104 6.18 -17.85 12.78
N ALA A 105 4.92 -18.10 12.46
CA ALA A 105 4.54 -18.85 11.28
C ALA A 105 3.26 -18.28 10.66
N GLY A 106 3.22 -18.22 9.34
CA GLY A 106 2.06 -17.77 8.57
C GLY A 106 1.94 -18.53 7.25
N VAL A 107 0.82 -18.30 6.56
CA VAL A 107 0.48 -18.94 5.28
C VAL A 107 0.22 -17.93 4.19
N VAL A 108 0.52 -18.31 2.94
CA VAL A 108 0.01 -17.63 1.72
C VAL A 108 -0.47 -18.69 0.74
N ASN A 109 -1.73 -18.59 0.30
CA ASN A 109 -2.26 -19.38 -0.80
C ASN A 109 -2.49 -18.51 -2.05
N PHE A 110 -1.88 -18.87 -3.18
CA PHE A 110 -2.10 -18.22 -4.48
C PHE A 110 -3.22 -18.90 -5.28
N ASN A 111 -4.11 -18.11 -5.87
CA ASN A 111 -5.10 -18.63 -6.82
C ASN A 111 -4.44 -18.86 -8.20
N PRO A 112 -4.34 -20.11 -8.70
CA PRO A 112 -3.57 -20.41 -9.92
C PRO A 112 -4.06 -19.71 -11.19
N ARG A 113 -5.29 -19.19 -11.21
CA ARG A 113 -5.85 -18.41 -12.32
C ARG A 113 -5.19 -17.04 -12.51
N HIS A 114 -4.70 -16.44 -11.44
CA HIS A 114 -4.27 -15.03 -11.42
C HIS A 114 -2.76 -14.84 -11.34
N ILE A 115 -1.97 -15.92 -11.25
CA ILE A 115 -0.50 -15.87 -11.21
C ILE A 115 0.06 -15.22 -12.47
N ARG A 116 0.65 -14.03 -12.32
CA ARG A 116 1.32 -13.24 -13.37
C ARG A 116 2.50 -12.49 -12.75
N ALA A 117 3.55 -12.25 -13.54
CA ALA A 117 4.68 -11.40 -13.12
C ALA A 117 4.37 -9.92 -13.42
N THR A 118 3.64 -9.26 -12.51
CA THR A 118 3.28 -7.83 -12.61
C THR A 118 3.52 -7.12 -11.27
N ASP A 119 3.78 -5.80 -11.27
CA ASP A 119 3.88 -4.99 -10.03
C ASP A 119 2.62 -5.16 -9.18
N GLU A 120 1.43 -5.14 -9.79
CA GLU A 120 0.14 -5.43 -9.12
C GLU A 120 0.17 -6.77 -8.36
N ALA A 121 0.66 -7.86 -8.97
CA ALA A 121 0.77 -9.16 -8.31
C ALA A 121 1.83 -9.18 -7.19
N VAL A 122 2.92 -8.42 -7.31
CA VAL A 122 3.90 -8.22 -6.23
C VAL A 122 3.27 -7.45 -5.07
N ARG A 123 2.51 -6.38 -5.34
CA ARG A 123 1.83 -5.60 -4.30
C ARG A 123 0.77 -6.44 -3.57
N ILE A 124 -0.03 -7.22 -4.29
CA ILE A 124 -0.97 -8.19 -3.68
C ILE A 124 -0.21 -9.22 -2.83
N THR A 125 0.90 -9.77 -3.32
CA THR A 125 1.71 -10.72 -2.53
C THR A 125 2.27 -10.07 -1.25
N THR A 126 2.60 -8.77 -1.31
CA THR A 126 3.06 -7.98 -0.16
C THR A 126 1.92 -7.69 0.82
N HIS A 127 0.70 -7.42 0.33
CA HIS A 127 -0.50 -7.29 1.16
C HIS A 127 -0.77 -8.57 1.95
N GLU A 128 -0.76 -9.72 1.27
CA GLU A 128 -0.95 -11.02 1.92
C GLU A 128 0.14 -11.34 2.96
N ILE A 129 1.43 -11.10 2.64
CA ILE A 129 2.50 -11.28 3.63
C ILE A 129 2.32 -10.31 4.80
N GLY A 130 1.73 -9.12 4.60
CA GLY A 130 1.29 -8.23 5.66
C GLY A 130 0.31 -8.87 6.64
N HIS A 131 -0.69 -9.61 6.17
CA HIS A 131 -1.59 -10.39 7.03
C HIS A 131 -0.87 -11.53 7.75
N ALA A 132 0.01 -12.26 7.07
CA ALA A 132 0.83 -13.32 7.69
C ALA A 132 1.81 -12.77 8.76
N LEU A 133 2.19 -11.49 8.67
CA LEU A 133 2.95 -10.73 9.67
C LEU A 133 2.05 -10.12 10.76
N GLY A 134 0.77 -10.46 10.81
CA GLY A 134 -0.13 -10.03 11.89
C GLY A 134 -0.86 -8.71 11.64
N PHE A 135 -0.92 -8.20 10.41
CA PHE A 135 -1.87 -7.12 10.11
C PHE A 135 -3.30 -7.70 10.09
N SER A 136 -3.98 -7.74 11.24
CA SER A 136 -5.36 -8.25 11.37
C SER A 136 -6.04 -7.73 12.64
N PHE A 137 -7.38 -7.74 12.66
CA PHE A 137 -8.18 -7.37 13.84
C PHE A 137 -7.76 -8.15 15.10
N ASN A 138 -7.62 -9.47 14.99
CA ASN A 138 -7.26 -10.34 16.11
C ASN A 138 -5.92 -9.92 16.72
N GLN A 139 -4.91 -9.68 15.88
CA GLN A 139 -3.58 -9.31 16.35
C GLN A 139 -3.55 -7.90 16.94
N PHE A 140 -4.26 -6.93 16.33
CA PHE A 140 -4.44 -5.60 16.91
C PHE A 140 -5.17 -5.64 18.26
N SER A 141 -6.11 -6.59 18.44
CA SER A 141 -6.81 -6.82 19.70
C SER A 141 -5.86 -7.39 20.78
N GLU A 142 -5.06 -8.40 20.44
CA GLU A 142 -4.03 -8.97 21.34
C GLU A 142 -3.02 -7.91 21.81
N PHE A 143 -2.58 -7.01 20.90
CA PHE A 143 -1.70 -5.89 21.24
C PHE A 143 -2.42 -4.68 21.85
N ASN A 144 -3.73 -4.77 22.14
CA ASN A 144 -4.54 -3.70 22.75
C ASN A 144 -4.52 -2.37 21.94
N MET A 145 -4.44 -2.46 20.62
CA MET A 145 -4.30 -1.33 19.70
C MET A 145 -5.65 -0.74 19.22
N LEU A 146 -6.77 -1.33 19.62
CA LEU A 146 -8.10 -1.04 19.07
C LEU A 146 -8.96 -0.18 19.99
N SER A 147 -9.88 0.59 19.40
CA SER A 147 -10.97 1.25 20.12
C SER A 147 -12.22 1.32 19.25
N ASN A 148 -13.38 1.29 19.89
CA ASN A 148 -14.66 1.46 19.21
C ASN A 148 -15.07 2.95 19.21
N VAL A 149 -15.55 3.47 18.08
CA VAL A 149 -16.04 4.84 17.94
C VAL A 149 -17.46 4.81 17.38
N SER A 150 -18.40 5.42 18.10
CA SER A 150 -19.83 5.44 17.71
C SER A 150 -20.17 6.57 16.74
N ASN A 151 -21.25 6.41 15.98
CA ASN A 151 -21.87 7.42 15.11
C ASN A 151 -21.00 7.96 13.95
N VAL A 152 -19.94 7.25 13.56
CA VAL A 152 -19.05 7.66 12.46
C VAL A 152 -19.81 7.64 11.13
N ARG A 153 -20.01 8.82 10.52
CA ARG A 153 -20.74 9.02 9.24
C ARG A 153 -22.17 8.44 9.20
N GLY A 154 -22.77 8.20 10.37
CA GLY A 154 -24.08 7.55 10.52
C GLY A 154 -24.05 6.03 10.70
N LYS A 155 -22.87 5.39 10.67
CA LYS A 155 -22.69 4.00 11.14
C LYS A 155 -22.82 3.96 12.66
N LYS A 156 -23.41 2.90 13.22
CA LYS A 156 -23.64 2.79 14.67
C LYS A 156 -22.32 2.84 15.44
N GLU A 157 -21.39 1.96 15.08
CA GLU A 157 -20.10 1.74 15.73
C GLU A 157 -19.07 1.26 14.69
N VAL A 158 -17.83 1.74 14.79
CA VAL A 158 -16.70 1.31 13.96
C VAL A 158 -15.49 1.01 14.84
N TRP A 159 -14.58 0.16 14.35
CA TRP A 159 -13.28 -0.03 14.99
C TRP A 159 -12.22 0.87 14.36
N VAL A 160 -11.41 1.48 15.22
CA VAL A 160 -10.23 2.24 14.82
C VAL A 160 -9.00 1.66 15.51
N VAL A 161 -7.88 1.61 14.80
CA VAL A 161 -6.56 1.40 15.39
C VAL A 161 -6.16 2.72 16.06
N SER A 162 -6.25 2.75 17.39
CA SER A 162 -6.13 3.93 18.25
C SER A 162 -4.77 4.02 18.97
N SER A 163 -3.86 3.09 18.64
CA SER A 163 -2.50 3.00 19.15
C SER A 163 -1.67 4.27 18.88
N PRO A 164 -0.62 4.55 19.69
CA PRO A 164 -0.03 5.88 19.75
C PRO A 164 0.50 6.42 18.42
N LYS A 165 1.27 5.62 17.66
CA LYS A 165 1.90 6.06 16.41
C LYS A 165 0.86 6.19 15.28
N VAL A 166 -0.06 5.23 15.16
CA VAL A 166 -1.16 5.29 14.18
C VAL A 166 -2.05 6.51 14.43
N LYS A 167 -2.42 6.77 15.69
CA LYS A 167 -3.21 7.95 16.10
C LYS A 167 -2.47 9.26 15.82
N GLU A 168 -1.19 9.38 16.17
CA GLU A 168 -0.38 10.57 15.87
C GLU A 168 -0.30 10.81 14.36
N LEU A 169 0.02 9.76 13.60
CA LEU A 169 0.14 9.82 12.15
C LEU A 169 -1.18 10.20 11.48
N ALA A 170 -2.30 9.59 11.87
CA ALA A 170 -3.61 9.90 11.31
C ALA A 170 -4.01 11.36 11.58
N ARG A 171 -3.83 11.84 12.83
CA ARG A 171 -4.08 13.24 13.19
C ARG A 171 -3.26 14.21 12.35
N LYS A 172 -1.98 13.89 12.10
CA LYS A 172 -1.07 14.71 11.29
C LYS A 172 -1.40 14.64 9.79
N TYR A 173 -1.64 13.45 9.25
CA TYR A 173 -1.86 13.20 7.82
C TYR A 173 -3.16 13.85 7.33
N TYR A 174 -4.26 13.69 8.07
CA TYR A 174 -5.54 14.31 7.73
C TYR A 174 -5.65 15.76 8.22
N ASN A 175 -4.67 16.29 8.97
CA ASN A 175 -4.74 17.58 9.66
C ASN A 175 -6.00 17.70 10.54
N CYS A 176 -6.20 16.69 11.41
CA CYS A 176 -7.36 16.57 12.28
C CYS A 176 -6.93 16.18 13.71
N SER A 177 -6.85 17.13 14.63
CA SER A 177 -6.31 16.90 15.98
C SER A 177 -7.22 16.07 16.91
N THR A 178 -8.51 15.97 16.60
CA THR A 178 -9.55 15.25 17.38
C THR A 178 -9.65 13.77 17.03
N LEU A 179 -9.00 13.29 15.98
CA LEU A 179 -9.18 11.94 15.45
C LEU A 179 -8.73 10.86 16.44
N GLU A 180 -9.56 9.85 16.72
CA GLU A 180 -9.26 8.83 17.74
C GLU A 180 -8.44 7.61 17.26
N GLY A 181 -8.08 7.57 15.99
CA GLY A 181 -7.29 6.48 15.41
C GLY A 181 -7.48 6.41 13.91
N MET A 182 -7.05 5.31 13.30
CA MET A 182 -7.30 5.04 11.90
C MET A 182 -8.33 3.93 11.71
N GLU A 183 -9.35 4.17 10.88
CA GLU A 183 -10.52 3.31 10.74
C GLU A 183 -10.22 2.03 9.94
N LEU A 184 -10.70 0.90 10.46
CA LEU A 184 -10.68 -0.39 9.76
C LEU A 184 -11.91 -0.55 8.85
N ASP A 185 -11.81 -1.42 7.85
CA ASP A 185 -12.88 -1.63 6.87
C ASP A 185 -14.06 -2.44 7.41
N GLY A 186 -15.29 -2.00 7.14
CA GLY A 186 -16.54 -2.61 7.63
C GLY A 186 -17.23 -1.87 8.80
N GLU A 187 -18.25 -2.52 9.38
CA GLU A 187 -18.90 -2.09 10.63
C GLU A 187 -18.43 -2.93 11.83
N ALA A 188 -18.61 -2.44 13.06
CA ALA A 188 -18.12 -3.14 14.25
C ALA A 188 -18.69 -4.55 14.49
N SER A 189 -19.82 -4.89 13.85
CA SER A 189 -20.43 -6.23 13.87
C SER A 189 -19.86 -7.20 12.82
N GLU A 190 -18.96 -6.76 11.95
CA GLU A 190 -18.42 -7.54 10.85
C GLU A 190 -16.94 -7.90 11.09
N GLU A 191 -16.66 -8.61 12.18
CA GLU A 191 -15.28 -8.93 12.63
C GLU A 191 -14.38 -9.52 11.52
N ALA A 192 -14.96 -10.32 10.60
CA ALA A 192 -14.25 -10.90 9.47
C ALA A 192 -13.85 -9.90 8.36
N SER A 193 -14.41 -8.69 8.35
CA SER A 193 -14.07 -7.59 7.41
C SER A 193 -12.93 -6.71 7.94
N LEU A 194 -12.73 -6.66 9.26
CA LEU A 194 -11.84 -5.72 9.97
C LEU A 194 -10.33 -6.01 9.83
N ILE A 195 -9.92 -6.74 8.79
CA ILE A 195 -8.51 -7.07 8.53
C ILE A 195 -7.79 -6.01 7.69
N HIS A 196 -8.49 -5.01 7.16
CA HIS A 196 -7.96 -3.97 6.28
C HIS A 196 -8.14 -2.55 6.86
N TRP A 197 -7.38 -1.59 6.35
CA TRP A 197 -7.75 -0.17 6.45
C TRP A 197 -8.99 0.13 5.60
N ASN A 198 -9.85 1.02 6.08
CA ASN A 198 -11.05 1.48 5.38
C ASN A 198 -10.71 2.14 4.02
N GLU A 199 -11.10 1.53 2.89
CA GLU A 199 -10.66 1.98 1.54
C GLU A 199 -11.09 3.42 1.25
N ARG A 200 -12.28 3.84 1.70
CA ARG A 200 -12.75 5.22 1.55
C ARG A 200 -11.77 6.25 2.14
N ASN A 201 -11.11 5.92 3.25
CA ASN A 201 -10.18 6.82 3.94
C ASN A 201 -8.72 6.67 3.46
N THR A 202 -8.30 5.48 3.03
CA THR A 202 -6.90 5.13 2.63
C THR A 202 -6.75 4.60 1.22
N ARG A 203 -7.65 4.93 0.28
CA ARG A 203 -7.57 4.44 -1.10
C ARG A 203 -6.16 4.57 -1.67
N GLY A 204 -5.59 3.44 -2.09
CA GLY A 204 -4.22 3.37 -2.58
C GLY A 204 -3.18 2.86 -1.58
N GLU A 205 -3.53 2.69 -0.30
CA GLU A 205 -2.63 2.12 0.72
C GLU A 205 -2.55 0.59 0.59
N LEU A 206 -1.37 0.03 0.86
CA LEU A 206 -1.07 -1.40 0.76
C LEU A 206 -2.14 -2.29 1.43
N MET A 207 -2.56 -1.99 2.65
CA MET A 207 -3.50 -2.80 3.42
C MET A 207 -4.96 -2.30 3.33
N SER A 208 -5.29 -1.48 2.32
CA SER A 208 -6.69 -1.23 1.94
C SER A 208 -7.15 -2.26 0.90
N PRO A 209 -8.43 -2.67 0.87
CA PRO A 209 -8.94 -3.56 -0.17
C PRO A 209 -9.05 -2.82 -1.51
N GLY A 210 -9.37 -3.55 -2.59
CA GLY A 210 -9.93 -2.97 -3.82
C GLY A 210 -8.99 -2.16 -4.75
N SER A 211 -7.77 -1.83 -4.33
CA SER A 211 -6.89 -0.93 -5.09
C SER A 211 -5.82 -1.64 -5.92
N ARG A 212 -5.78 -1.36 -7.23
CA ARG A 212 -4.67 -1.74 -8.14
C ARG A 212 -3.36 -1.00 -7.85
N ILE A 213 -3.43 0.09 -7.08
CA ILE A 213 -2.27 0.86 -6.62
C ILE A 213 -2.18 0.65 -5.11
N ALA A 214 -1.06 0.12 -4.62
CA ALA A 214 -0.93 -0.32 -3.23
C ALA A 214 0.42 0.16 -2.70
N TYR A 215 0.41 1.37 -2.15
CA TYR A 215 1.54 2.06 -1.55
C TYR A 215 1.80 1.52 -0.13
N TYR A 216 3.00 1.00 0.13
CA TYR A 216 3.42 0.61 1.47
C TYR A 216 3.75 1.88 2.27
N SER A 217 2.70 2.50 2.81
CA SER A 217 2.77 3.84 3.38
C SER A 217 3.19 3.84 4.84
N ALA A 218 3.35 5.04 5.39
CA ALA A 218 3.57 5.23 6.81
C ALA A 218 2.44 4.66 7.69
N PHE A 219 1.20 4.47 7.20
CA PHE A 219 0.09 3.92 8.00
C PHE A 219 0.30 2.46 8.37
N THR A 220 0.49 1.59 7.37
CA THR A 220 0.78 0.17 7.62
C THR A 220 2.08 -0.01 8.41
N LEU A 221 3.09 0.85 8.17
CA LEU A 221 4.31 0.86 8.96
C LEU A 221 4.08 1.28 10.43
N ALA A 222 3.28 2.30 10.69
CA ALA A 222 2.92 2.71 12.06
C ALA A 222 2.16 1.63 12.81
N ALA A 223 1.29 0.87 12.14
CA ALA A 223 0.61 -0.27 12.74
C ALA A 223 1.61 -1.37 13.14
N PHE A 224 2.57 -1.74 12.28
CA PHE A 224 3.60 -2.71 12.64
C PHE A 224 4.51 -2.23 13.78
N GLU A 225 4.85 -0.93 13.85
CA GLU A 225 5.65 -0.38 14.97
C GLU A 225 4.87 -0.40 16.29
N ASP A 226 3.58 -0.03 16.27
CA ASP A 226 2.73 0.00 17.47
C ASP A 226 2.43 -1.40 18.04
N MET A 227 2.59 -2.49 17.26
CA MET A 227 2.59 -3.86 17.80
C MET A 227 3.78 -4.12 18.76
N GLY A 228 4.82 -3.29 18.73
CA GLY A 228 6.00 -3.39 19.60
C GLY A 228 6.98 -4.52 19.28
N VAL A 229 6.58 -5.49 18.43
CA VAL A 229 7.40 -6.65 18.04
C VAL A 229 8.22 -6.44 16.76
N TYR A 230 7.96 -5.34 16.04
CA TYR A 230 8.70 -4.90 14.84
C TYR A 230 9.36 -3.54 15.07
N LYS A 231 10.53 -3.34 14.46
CA LYS A 231 11.19 -2.04 14.31
C LYS A 231 11.09 -1.59 12.85
N VAL A 232 10.72 -0.33 12.65
CA VAL A 232 10.35 0.20 11.33
C VAL A 232 11.40 1.15 10.75
N ASN A 233 11.58 1.08 9.43
CA ASN A 233 12.35 2.00 8.61
C ASN A 233 11.41 2.90 7.79
N TYR A 234 11.10 4.10 8.31
CA TYR A 234 10.20 5.06 7.66
C TYR A 234 10.79 5.73 6.41
N ASP A 235 12.11 5.68 6.19
CA ASP A 235 12.73 6.24 4.98
C ASP A 235 12.31 5.47 3.71
N MET A 236 11.80 4.25 3.88
CA MET A 236 11.23 3.40 2.83
C MET A 236 9.70 3.50 2.72
N ALA A 237 9.05 4.38 3.48
CA ALA A 237 7.60 4.61 3.40
C ALA A 237 7.23 5.26 2.05
N GLU A 238 6.25 4.69 1.36
CA GLU A 238 5.77 5.24 0.09
C GLU A 238 4.72 6.35 0.32
N PRO A 239 4.72 7.42 -0.50
CA PRO A 239 3.85 8.56 -0.28
C PRO A 239 2.40 8.27 -0.67
N LEU A 240 1.53 8.07 0.32
CA LEU A 240 0.08 8.09 0.12
C LEU A 240 -0.38 9.54 -0.14
N GLN A 241 -1.21 9.73 -1.16
CA GLN A 241 -1.75 11.04 -1.53
C GLN A 241 -3.24 11.20 -1.16
N TRP A 242 -4.00 10.10 -1.15
CA TRP A 242 -5.44 10.11 -0.93
C TRP A 242 -5.80 10.66 0.46
N GLY A 243 -6.66 11.69 0.51
CA GLY A 243 -7.10 12.31 1.76
C GLY A 243 -6.06 13.15 2.51
N ASN A 244 -4.84 13.30 2.00
CA ASN A 244 -3.78 14.07 2.66
C ASN A 244 -4.21 15.54 2.89
N ASN A 245 -4.11 16.03 4.13
CA ASN A 245 -4.54 17.35 4.59
C ASN A 245 -6.03 17.68 4.34
N SER A 246 -6.93 16.69 4.28
CA SER A 246 -8.37 16.91 4.04
C SER A 246 -9.14 17.63 5.16
N GLY A 247 -8.57 17.72 6.36
CA GLY A 247 -9.28 18.06 7.59
C GLY A 247 -10.18 16.92 8.07
N CYS A 248 -10.73 17.09 9.28
CA CYS A 248 -11.60 16.11 9.95
C CYS A 248 -12.85 15.72 9.15
N GLY A 249 -13.39 16.66 8.36
CA GLY A 249 -14.64 16.47 7.62
C GLY A 249 -14.65 15.29 6.66
N LEU A 250 -13.50 14.85 6.14
CA LEU A 250 -13.41 13.66 5.28
C LEU A 250 -13.78 12.40 6.08
N LEU A 251 -13.37 12.34 7.34
CA LEU A 251 -13.52 11.17 8.20
C LEU A 251 -14.84 11.22 8.99
N GLU A 252 -15.25 12.40 9.44
CA GLU A 252 -16.43 12.59 10.29
C GLU A 252 -17.75 12.66 9.48
N ASN A 253 -17.72 13.22 8.25
CA ASN A 253 -18.92 13.41 7.43
C ASN A 253 -19.02 12.41 6.27
N LYS A 254 -20.24 12.25 5.74
CA LYS A 254 -20.48 11.55 4.47
C LYS A 254 -19.65 12.17 3.35
N CYS A 255 -19.16 11.34 2.43
CA CYS A 255 -18.38 11.81 1.26
C CYS A 255 -19.19 12.74 0.34
N LEU A 256 -20.52 12.55 0.29
CA LEU A 256 -21.48 13.35 -0.44
C LEU A 256 -22.73 13.61 0.41
N THR A 257 -23.35 14.77 0.22
CA THR A 257 -24.69 15.12 0.71
C THR A 257 -25.50 15.70 -0.44
N ASN A 258 -26.67 15.13 -0.73
CA ASN A 258 -27.57 15.52 -1.84
C ASN A 258 -26.82 15.67 -3.18
N GLY A 259 -25.96 14.70 -3.50
CA GLY A 259 -25.15 14.66 -4.73
C GLY A 259 -24.00 15.68 -4.80
N ARG A 260 -23.66 16.36 -3.70
CA ARG A 260 -22.55 17.34 -3.62
C ARG A 260 -21.47 16.84 -2.67
N THR A 261 -20.20 17.05 -3.03
CA THR A 261 -19.04 16.72 -2.18
C THR A 261 -18.24 17.98 -1.87
N ASP A 262 -17.68 18.04 -0.68
CA ASP A 262 -16.66 19.03 -0.29
C ASP A 262 -15.24 18.61 -0.77
N TYR A 263 -15.10 17.39 -1.31
CA TYR A 263 -13.82 16.79 -1.74
C TYR A 263 -13.80 16.43 -3.24
N PRO A 264 -13.94 17.41 -4.17
CA PRO A 264 -14.06 17.19 -5.62
C PRO A 264 -12.76 16.76 -6.34
N GLU A 265 -11.67 16.51 -5.61
CA GLU A 265 -10.49 15.81 -6.13
C GLU A 265 -10.50 14.30 -5.76
N LEU A 266 -11.35 13.87 -4.81
CA LEU A 266 -11.45 12.49 -4.33
C LEU A 266 -12.75 11.82 -4.81
N PHE A 267 -13.89 12.52 -4.64
CA PHE A 267 -15.22 12.01 -4.97
C PHE A 267 -15.86 12.77 -6.13
N CYS A 268 -16.85 12.15 -6.76
CA CYS A 268 -17.54 12.68 -7.95
C CYS A 268 -19.05 12.39 -7.90
N SER A 269 -19.85 13.15 -8.65
CA SER A 269 -21.30 12.97 -8.73
C SER A 269 -21.86 12.97 -10.15
N THR A 270 -20.98 12.86 -11.15
CA THR A 270 -21.33 12.82 -12.58
C THR A 270 -21.68 11.40 -12.99
N PHE A 271 -22.76 11.22 -13.76
CA PHE A 271 -23.16 9.92 -14.28
C PHE A 271 -22.32 9.52 -15.51
N TRP A 272 -22.28 8.20 -15.79
CA TRP A 272 -21.55 7.59 -16.91
C TRP A 272 -22.01 8.02 -18.32
N ASN A 273 -23.10 8.79 -18.41
CA ASN A 273 -23.59 9.35 -19.67
C ASN A 273 -22.92 10.69 -20.03
N ASP A 274 -22.09 11.26 -19.16
CA ASP A 274 -21.21 12.37 -19.52
C ASP A 274 -19.99 11.83 -20.29
N PRO A 275 -19.78 12.22 -21.57
CA PRO A 275 -18.67 11.72 -22.37
C PRO A 275 -17.31 12.33 -21.98
N ARG A 276 -17.29 13.30 -21.04
CA ARG A 276 -16.05 13.93 -20.58
C ARG A 276 -15.27 12.99 -19.68
N LEU A 277 -13.98 12.87 -19.95
CA LEU A 277 -13.06 12.23 -19.02
C LEU A 277 -12.56 13.25 -18.00
N LEU A 278 -12.37 12.80 -16.76
CA LEU A 278 -11.84 13.63 -15.67
C LEU A 278 -10.55 13.00 -15.13
N CYS A 279 -9.69 13.79 -14.50
CA CYS A 279 -8.47 13.27 -13.90
C CYS A 279 -8.74 12.32 -12.73
N THR A 280 -7.96 11.24 -12.66
CA THR A 280 -7.78 10.50 -11.41
C THR A 280 -7.08 11.38 -10.37
N TYR A 281 -7.29 11.08 -9.07
CA TYR A 281 -6.78 11.88 -7.96
C TYR A 281 -5.25 12.05 -7.98
N ASP A 282 -4.53 11.02 -8.45
CA ASP A 282 -3.07 10.97 -8.60
C ASP A 282 -2.53 11.69 -9.85
N ARG A 283 -3.43 12.25 -10.68
CA ARG A 283 -3.11 12.93 -11.96
C ARG A 283 -2.37 12.04 -12.96
N LEU A 284 -2.37 10.71 -12.80
CA LEU A 284 -1.66 9.79 -13.68
C LEU A 284 -2.49 9.34 -14.89
N SER A 285 -3.82 9.30 -14.76
CA SER A 285 -4.73 8.80 -15.79
C SER A 285 -5.96 9.69 -15.94
N LEU A 286 -6.67 9.48 -17.05
CA LEU A 286 -8.05 9.94 -17.22
C LEU A 286 -9.02 8.86 -16.74
N GLY A 287 -10.27 9.24 -16.49
CA GLY A 287 -11.23 8.32 -15.89
C GLY A 287 -12.67 8.77 -15.99
N THR A 288 -13.56 7.90 -15.51
CA THR A 288 -14.99 8.16 -15.36
C THR A 288 -15.41 7.93 -13.91
N CYS A 289 -16.46 8.63 -13.48
CA CYS A 289 -17.02 8.45 -12.14
C CYS A 289 -17.70 7.08 -12.04
N ASN A 290 -17.37 6.27 -11.03
CA ASN A 290 -17.97 4.94 -10.82
C ASN A 290 -19.35 4.97 -10.14
N LEU A 291 -20.09 6.06 -10.29
CA LEU A 291 -21.49 6.18 -9.87
C LEU A 291 -22.33 5.14 -10.64
N THR A 292 -23.25 4.46 -9.95
CA THR A 292 -24.15 3.45 -10.50
C THR A 292 -25.56 3.56 -9.89
N THR A 293 -26.52 2.85 -10.46
CA THR A 293 -27.86 2.66 -9.90
C THR A 293 -27.99 1.23 -9.40
N HIS A 294 -28.08 1.07 -8.09
CA HIS A 294 -28.24 -0.22 -7.41
C HIS A 294 -29.66 -0.76 -7.55
N HIS A 295 -29.81 -2.09 -7.56
CA HIS A 295 -31.12 -2.76 -7.68
C HIS A 295 -32.03 -2.58 -6.46
N GLN A 296 -31.45 -2.26 -5.30
CA GLN A 296 -32.16 -2.03 -4.04
C GLN A 296 -31.66 -0.71 -3.43
N PRO A 297 -32.48 -0.03 -2.59
CA PRO A 297 -32.04 1.13 -1.83
C PRO A 297 -30.79 0.80 -1.00
N LEU A 298 -29.80 1.69 -1.03
CA LEU A 298 -28.64 1.63 -0.15
C LEU A 298 -29.07 1.85 1.32
N GLN A 299 -28.27 1.38 2.26
CA GLN A 299 -28.51 1.64 3.69
C GLN A 299 -28.41 3.15 4.00
N LEU A 300 -29.12 3.66 5.01
CA LEU A 300 -29.28 5.10 5.25
C LEU A 300 -27.95 5.87 5.42
N GLN A 301 -26.93 5.24 5.99
CA GLN A 301 -25.58 5.80 6.12
C GLN A 301 -24.87 5.97 4.76
N PHE A 302 -25.17 5.11 3.78
CA PHE A 302 -24.59 5.13 2.42
C PHE A 302 -25.49 5.80 1.37
N GLN A 303 -26.66 6.33 1.76
CA GLN A 303 -27.46 7.18 0.88
C GLN A 303 -26.84 8.58 0.78
N TYR A 304 -26.46 8.96 -0.45
CA TYR A 304 -25.72 10.20 -0.76
C TYR A 304 -26.43 11.16 -1.72
N PHE A 305 -27.52 10.69 -2.32
CA PHE A 305 -28.31 11.38 -3.35
C PHE A 305 -29.80 11.28 -2.99
N ASP A 306 -30.62 12.16 -3.57
CA ASP A 306 -32.08 12.16 -3.36
C ASP A 306 -32.74 10.84 -3.79
N GLN A 307 -32.12 10.11 -4.73
CA GLN A 307 -32.50 8.77 -5.12
C GLN A 307 -31.73 7.74 -4.28
N PRO A 308 -32.39 6.93 -3.45
CA PRO A 308 -31.72 6.07 -2.47
C PRO A 308 -31.00 4.87 -3.09
N THR A 309 -31.18 4.62 -4.38
CA THR A 309 -30.47 3.59 -5.17
C THR A 309 -29.21 4.13 -5.84
N HIS A 310 -28.91 5.42 -5.78
CA HIS A 310 -27.72 6.00 -6.41
C HIS A 310 -26.53 6.03 -5.45
N GLY A 311 -25.39 5.51 -5.90
CA GLY A 311 -24.12 5.49 -5.17
C GLY A 311 -23.00 4.91 -6.02
N GLY A 312 -21.78 4.93 -5.51
CA GLY A 312 -20.62 4.29 -6.14
C GLY A 312 -20.77 2.77 -6.25
N GLU A 313 -19.99 2.17 -7.14
CA GLU A 313 -19.97 0.72 -7.40
C GLU A 313 -19.34 -0.11 -6.27
N SER A 314 -18.34 0.43 -5.55
CA SER A 314 -17.59 -0.29 -4.52
C SER A 314 -18.19 -0.12 -3.12
N HIS A 315 -18.46 -1.23 -2.44
CA HIS A 315 -18.90 -1.26 -1.04
C HIS A 315 -17.77 -0.92 -0.06
N TYR A 316 -16.52 -1.28 -0.35
CA TYR A 316 -15.32 -0.90 0.41
C TYR A 316 -15.08 0.62 0.46
N MET A 317 -15.53 1.33 -0.58
CA MET A 317 -15.55 2.79 -0.62
C MET A 317 -16.79 3.37 0.10
N GLU A 318 -17.52 2.57 0.88
CA GLU A 318 -18.82 2.89 1.50
C GLU A 318 -19.88 3.33 0.47
N PHE A 319 -19.79 2.85 -0.77
CA PHE A 319 -20.56 3.33 -1.92
C PHE A 319 -20.33 4.83 -2.22
N CYS A 320 -19.22 5.42 -1.80
CA CYS A 320 -18.81 6.75 -2.25
C CYS A 320 -18.34 6.70 -3.71
N PRO A 321 -19.01 7.40 -4.64
CA PRO A 321 -18.54 7.52 -6.03
C PRO A 321 -17.22 8.30 -6.13
N PHE A 322 -16.25 7.74 -6.86
CA PHE A 322 -14.91 8.27 -7.10
C PHE A 322 -14.50 8.11 -8.56
N LEU A 323 -13.41 8.79 -8.97
CA LEU A 323 -12.87 8.67 -10.33
C LEU A 323 -12.09 7.36 -10.51
N ARG A 324 -12.62 6.45 -11.33
CA ARG A 324 -11.92 5.23 -11.75
C ARG A 324 -11.21 5.48 -13.07
N GLU A 325 -9.94 5.08 -13.13
CA GLU A 325 -9.15 5.05 -14.38
C GLU A 325 -9.89 4.30 -15.49
N LEU A 326 -9.91 4.86 -16.69
CA LEU A 326 -10.38 4.16 -17.89
C LEU A 326 -9.25 3.29 -18.47
N GLU A 327 -9.57 2.10 -18.98
CA GLU A 327 -8.56 1.18 -19.52
C GLU A 327 -7.70 1.85 -20.62
N ALA A 328 -6.37 1.71 -20.48
CA ALA A 328 -5.36 2.29 -21.35
C ALA A 328 -5.43 3.83 -21.48
N SER A 329 -5.93 4.54 -20.45
CA SER A 329 -6.03 6.01 -20.42
C SER A 329 -4.96 6.72 -19.58
N ALA A 330 -3.89 6.01 -19.19
CA ALA A 330 -2.75 6.58 -18.50
C ALA A 330 -2.03 7.64 -19.33
N CYS A 331 -1.70 8.77 -18.72
CA CYS A 331 -0.95 9.84 -19.37
C CYS A 331 0.50 9.44 -19.69
N THR A 332 1.07 8.49 -18.96
CA THR A 332 2.47 8.08 -19.11
C THR A 332 2.71 7.13 -20.28
N ASN A 333 1.83 6.15 -20.49
CA ASN A 333 1.99 5.06 -21.45
C ASN A 333 0.66 4.57 -22.10
N GLY A 334 -0.44 5.32 -21.94
CA GLY A 334 -1.75 4.96 -22.47
C GLY A 334 -1.87 5.03 -24.00
N ASN A 335 -3.01 4.59 -24.52
CA ASN A 335 -3.28 4.54 -25.96
C ASN A 335 -3.95 5.84 -26.42
N PRO A 336 -3.29 6.71 -27.22
CA PRO A 336 -3.84 8.00 -27.63
C PRO A 336 -5.10 7.89 -28.50
N ASN A 337 -5.42 6.71 -29.04
CA ASN A 337 -6.67 6.46 -29.77
C ASN A 337 -7.90 6.26 -28.85
N LYS A 338 -7.69 6.10 -27.54
CA LYS A 338 -8.77 5.92 -26.55
C LYS A 338 -9.30 7.26 -26.00
N PHE A 339 -8.53 8.33 -26.08
CA PHE A 339 -8.85 9.65 -25.51
C PHE A 339 -8.12 10.76 -26.27
N THR A 340 -8.88 11.65 -26.92
CA THR A 340 -8.36 12.64 -27.87
C THR A 340 -7.74 13.86 -27.18
N GLY A 341 -6.85 14.58 -27.89
CA GLY A 341 -6.20 15.80 -27.41
C GLY A 341 -5.09 15.62 -26.36
N SER A 342 -4.91 14.42 -25.81
CA SER A 342 -3.95 14.15 -24.74
C SER A 342 -2.51 13.91 -25.24
N PHE A 343 -1.55 14.53 -24.56
CA PHE A 343 -0.12 14.26 -24.75
C PHE A 343 0.26 13.03 -23.91
N ILE A 344 0.82 12.01 -24.54
CA ILE A 344 1.27 10.77 -23.88
C ILE A 344 2.80 10.75 -23.77
N GLY A 345 3.32 10.41 -22.60
CA GLY A 345 4.75 10.23 -22.35
C GLY A 345 5.09 10.28 -20.86
N PRO A 346 6.28 9.84 -20.44
CA PRO A 346 6.60 9.60 -19.03
C PRO A 346 6.46 10.83 -18.11
N GLY A 347 6.70 12.04 -18.65
CA GLY A 347 6.50 13.31 -17.96
C GLY A 347 5.06 13.85 -18.00
N SER A 348 4.11 13.18 -18.64
CA SER A 348 2.75 13.69 -18.80
C SER A 348 1.89 13.45 -17.57
N ARG A 349 1.03 14.40 -17.26
CA ARG A 349 0.06 14.35 -16.14
C ARG A 349 -1.28 14.91 -16.58
N CYS A 350 -2.34 14.43 -15.94
CA CYS A 350 -3.69 14.92 -16.16
C CYS A 350 -3.89 16.27 -15.48
N VAL A 351 -4.51 17.21 -16.20
CA VAL A 351 -4.84 18.57 -15.73
C VAL A 351 -6.30 18.91 -16.00
N LYS A 352 -6.91 19.70 -15.10
CA LYS A 352 -8.33 20.03 -15.18
C LYS A 352 -8.65 20.95 -16.35
N GLY A 353 -9.65 20.61 -17.15
CA GLY A 353 -10.06 21.36 -18.34
C GLY A 353 -11.19 22.35 -18.07
N GLU A 354 -11.07 23.58 -18.59
CA GLU A 354 -12.10 24.63 -18.50
C GLU A 354 -12.70 24.92 -19.87
N ARG A 355 -13.88 24.33 -20.12
CA ARG A 355 -14.56 24.35 -21.43
C ARG A 355 -13.63 23.91 -22.58
N LEU A 356 -12.70 23.02 -22.26
CA LEU A 356 -11.62 22.58 -23.14
C LEU A 356 -12.19 21.75 -24.30
N ARG A 357 -11.79 22.09 -25.52
CA ARG A 357 -12.16 21.36 -26.73
C ARG A 357 -10.96 21.08 -27.60
N PHE A 358 -10.95 19.89 -28.19
CA PHE A 358 -10.00 19.46 -29.20
C PHE A 358 -10.77 18.95 -30.41
N ASP A 359 -10.49 19.52 -31.59
CA ASP A 359 -11.12 19.15 -32.86
C ASP A 359 -12.66 19.15 -32.78
N TYR A 360 -13.21 20.26 -32.27
CA TYR A 360 -14.63 20.52 -32.00
C TYR A 360 -15.28 19.70 -30.86
N GLN A 361 -14.66 18.61 -30.41
CA GLN A 361 -15.16 17.77 -29.31
C GLN A 361 -14.87 18.40 -27.94
N ASN A 362 -15.80 18.26 -26.99
CA ASN A 362 -15.59 18.61 -25.58
C ASN A 362 -14.97 17.40 -24.86
N ILE A 363 -13.73 17.52 -24.40
CA ILE A 363 -12.96 16.38 -23.88
C ILE A 363 -12.99 16.26 -22.35
N GLY A 364 -13.36 17.33 -21.65
CA GLY A 364 -13.20 17.41 -20.20
C GLY A 364 -11.77 17.77 -19.82
N ASP A 365 -11.17 16.95 -18.96
CA ASP A 365 -9.77 17.05 -18.56
C ASP A 365 -8.85 16.43 -19.62
N VAL A 366 -7.53 16.63 -19.50
CA VAL A 366 -6.58 16.21 -20.53
C VAL A 366 -5.21 15.89 -19.95
N CYS A 367 -4.46 14.97 -20.58
CA CYS A 367 -3.03 14.81 -20.29
C CYS A 367 -2.21 15.88 -21.02
N VAL A 368 -1.34 16.59 -20.29
CA VAL A 368 -0.32 17.48 -20.86
C VAL A 368 1.07 16.99 -20.48
N ASN A 369 2.06 17.24 -21.33
CA ASN A 369 3.46 16.99 -20.99
C ASN A 369 3.88 18.02 -19.91
N THR A 370 4.57 17.58 -18.86
CA THR A 370 4.98 18.46 -17.76
C THR A 370 6.50 18.57 -17.65
N GLN A 371 6.98 19.74 -17.25
CA GLN A 371 8.38 20.01 -16.95
C GLN A 371 8.44 20.73 -15.60
N CYS A 372 9.11 20.09 -14.65
CA CYS A 372 9.21 20.53 -13.27
C CYS A 372 10.65 20.95 -12.98
N SER A 373 10.86 22.21 -12.56
CA SER A 373 12.21 22.70 -12.23
C SER A 373 12.14 23.82 -11.19
N GLY A 374 12.88 23.68 -10.08
CA GLY A 374 13.00 24.71 -9.04
C GLY A 374 11.66 25.18 -8.45
N GLY A 375 10.68 24.29 -8.29
CA GLY A 375 9.34 24.63 -7.82
C GLY A 375 8.41 25.24 -8.87
N LYS A 376 8.86 25.37 -10.13
CA LYS A 376 8.05 25.86 -11.25
C LYS A 376 7.57 24.71 -12.11
N LEU A 377 6.28 24.73 -12.43
CA LEU A 377 5.64 23.84 -13.39
C LEU A 377 5.54 24.54 -14.75
N ARG A 378 5.93 23.84 -15.81
CA ARG A 378 5.65 24.21 -17.20
C ARG A 378 4.90 23.08 -17.88
N VAL A 379 4.00 23.43 -18.79
CA VAL A 379 3.11 22.50 -19.49
C VAL A 379 3.21 22.66 -21.01
N GLN A 380 2.99 21.56 -21.72
CA GLN A 380 2.95 21.51 -23.18
C GLN A 380 1.76 20.64 -23.63
N PHE A 381 0.97 21.15 -24.56
CA PHE A 381 -0.21 20.48 -25.12
C PHE A 381 0.13 19.62 -26.33
N LEU A 382 -0.74 18.65 -26.64
CA LEU A 382 -0.61 17.85 -27.87
C LEU A 382 -0.66 18.76 -29.12
N GLY A 383 0.39 18.67 -29.94
CA GLY A 383 0.53 19.48 -31.16
C GLY A 383 0.92 20.94 -30.94
N ASP A 384 1.13 21.39 -29.70
CA ASP A 384 1.70 22.71 -29.39
C ASP A 384 3.20 22.56 -29.12
N GLY A 385 4.05 23.19 -29.94
CA GLY A 385 5.50 23.22 -29.72
C GLY A 385 5.93 24.09 -28.53
N THR A 386 4.99 24.82 -27.92
CA THR A 386 5.27 25.87 -26.93
C THR A 386 5.14 25.34 -25.51
N TRP A 387 6.20 25.50 -24.72
CA TRP A 387 6.15 25.35 -23.26
C TRP A 387 5.59 26.62 -22.60
N ARG A 388 4.60 26.44 -21.73
CA ARG A 388 3.90 27.52 -21.03
C ARG A 388 4.12 27.37 -19.53
N ASP A 389 4.39 28.47 -18.84
CA ASP A 389 4.48 28.48 -17.38
C ASP A 389 3.07 28.30 -16.79
N CYS A 390 2.95 27.52 -15.72
CA CYS A 390 1.66 27.09 -15.17
C CYS A 390 1.67 27.25 -13.65
N ASN A 391 1.37 28.46 -13.17
CA ASN A 391 1.34 28.74 -11.73
C ASN A 391 0.04 28.22 -11.12
N GLU A 392 0.10 27.70 -9.89
CA GLU A 392 -1.04 27.05 -9.21
C GLU A 392 -2.33 27.89 -9.26
N GLY A 393 -3.41 27.29 -9.76
CA GLY A 393 -4.72 27.94 -9.84
C GLY A 393 -4.93 28.91 -11.01
N GLU A 394 -3.88 29.30 -11.75
CA GLU A 394 -4.02 30.08 -12.98
C GLU A 394 -4.62 29.24 -14.12
N THR A 395 -5.05 29.91 -15.20
CA THR A 395 -5.56 29.24 -16.40
C THR A 395 -4.62 29.43 -17.59
N VAL A 396 -4.33 28.35 -18.29
CA VAL A 396 -3.42 28.35 -19.44
C VAL A 396 -4.16 27.86 -20.67
N ALA A 397 -4.15 28.67 -21.73
CA ALA A 397 -4.74 28.31 -23.00
C ALA A 397 -3.71 27.64 -23.93
N PRO A 398 -4.04 26.50 -24.58
CA PRO A 398 -3.27 25.96 -25.70
C PRO A 398 -3.27 26.92 -26.90
N SER A 399 -2.22 26.88 -27.73
CA SER A 399 -2.25 27.48 -29.07
C SER A 399 -2.51 26.43 -30.15
N GLY A 400 -3.21 26.84 -31.21
CA GLY A 400 -3.45 26.02 -32.40
C GLY A 400 -4.92 25.98 -32.84
N GLY A 401 -5.16 25.80 -34.14
CA GLY A 401 -6.50 25.92 -34.73
C GLY A 401 -7.54 24.94 -34.18
N LYS A 402 -7.12 23.72 -33.77
CA LYS A 402 -8.00 22.67 -33.23
C LYS A 402 -8.41 22.87 -31.76
N TRP A 403 -7.71 23.73 -31.03
CA TRP A 403 -7.90 23.90 -29.59
C TRP A 403 -8.84 25.07 -29.25
N ARG A 404 -9.70 24.90 -28.23
CA ARG A 404 -10.46 26.00 -27.59
C ARG A 404 -10.56 25.75 -26.08
N GLY A 405 -10.79 26.80 -25.30
CA GLY A 405 -10.81 26.74 -23.84
C GLY A 405 -9.40 26.82 -23.23
N SER A 406 -9.28 26.38 -21.99
CA SER A 406 -8.02 26.41 -21.22
C SER A 406 -7.95 25.22 -20.27
N ILE A 407 -6.80 25.01 -19.63
CA ILE A 407 -6.67 24.17 -18.43
C ILE A 407 -6.56 25.07 -17.20
N ARG A 408 -6.84 24.52 -16.02
CA ARG A 408 -6.46 25.08 -14.72
C ARG A 408 -5.18 24.40 -14.23
N CYS A 409 -4.19 25.21 -13.86
CA CYS A 409 -2.90 24.71 -13.41
C CYS A 409 -3.02 24.02 -12.05
N PRO A 410 -2.53 22.76 -11.93
CA PRO A 410 -2.55 22.02 -10.67
C PRO A 410 -1.52 22.58 -9.69
N LYS A 411 -1.52 22.06 -8.46
CA LYS A 411 -0.43 22.32 -7.52
C LYS A 411 0.85 21.67 -8.02
N TYR A 412 2.00 22.28 -7.75
CA TYR A 412 3.30 21.69 -8.11
C TYR A 412 3.45 20.28 -7.49
N ALA A 413 3.05 20.10 -6.23
CA ALA A 413 3.17 18.82 -5.54
C ALA A 413 2.37 17.67 -6.21
N ASP A 414 1.19 17.96 -6.75
CA ASP A 414 0.30 16.96 -7.38
C ASP A 414 0.90 16.32 -8.64
N VAL A 415 1.79 17.04 -9.35
CA VAL A 415 2.32 16.61 -10.66
C VAL A 415 3.84 16.46 -10.72
N CYS A 416 4.57 17.18 -9.85
CA CYS A 416 6.03 17.24 -9.84
C CYS A 416 6.69 16.49 -8.68
N THR A 417 5.92 15.97 -7.72
CA THR A 417 6.48 15.04 -6.73
C THR A 417 6.78 13.73 -7.42
N ALA A 418 8.03 13.25 -7.34
CA ALA A 418 8.40 11.96 -7.87
C ALA A 418 7.73 10.85 -7.07
N VAL A 419 6.59 10.36 -7.55
CA VAL A 419 6.08 9.03 -7.14
C VAL A 419 7.14 8.01 -7.60
N PRO A 420 7.69 7.17 -6.72
CA PRO A 420 8.65 6.15 -7.12
C PRO A 420 8.02 5.24 -8.17
N ASN A 421 8.50 5.33 -9.41
CA ASN A 421 7.89 4.62 -10.53
C ASN A 421 8.38 3.16 -10.56
N THR A 422 8.07 2.39 -9.50
CA THR A 422 8.47 0.98 -9.36
C THR A 422 7.85 0.09 -10.42
N ARG A 423 6.74 0.55 -11.02
CA ARG A 423 5.91 -0.14 -12.00
C ARG A 423 6.60 -0.49 -13.31
N ASP A 424 7.55 0.35 -13.73
CA ASP A 424 8.29 0.17 -14.98
C ASP A 424 9.64 -0.55 -14.77
N LEU A 425 9.97 -0.94 -13.54
CA LEU A 425 11.16 -1.76 -13.27
C LEU A 425 10.84 -3.24 -13.48
N PRO A 426 11.67 -3.99 -14.21
CA PRO A 426 11.48 -5.44 -14.36
C PRO A 426 11.63 -6.12 -12.99
N ILE A 427 10.68 -6.99 -12.65
CA ILE A 427 10.72 -7.76 -11.40
C ILE A 427 11.98 -8.64 -11.42
N PRO A 428 12.88 -8.52 -10.43
CA PRO A 428 14.10 -9.33 -10.39
C PRO A 428 13.76 -10.82 -10.32
N VAL A 429 14.34 -11.62 -11.23
CA VAL A 429 14.28 -13.08 -11.16
C VAL A 429 15.40 -13.57 -10.26
N VAL A 430 15.04 -14.10 -9.09
CA VAL A 430 15.98 -14.65 -8.11
C VAL A 430 15.99 -16.18 -8.22
N ALA A 431 17.14 -16.82 -7.95
CA ALA A 431 17.19 -18.27 -7.83
C ALA A 431 16.26 -18.73 -6.68
N PRO A 432 15.51 -19.84 -6.82
CA PRO A 432 14.72 -20.36 -5.71
C PRO A 432 15.64 -20.64 -4.51
N PRO A 433 15.17 -20.43 -3.26
CA PRO A 433 15.87 -20.96 -2.11
C PRO A 433 16.04 -22.48 -2.30
N LEU A 434 17.24 -22.98 -2.00
CA LEU A 434 17.47 -24.42 -1.95
C LEU A 434 16.55 -25.00 -0.86
N ALA A 435 15.85 -26.09 -1.18
CA ALA A 435 15.13 -26.83 -0.16
C ALA A 435 16.15 -27.43 0.79
N GLU A 436 16.16 -27.00 2.06
CA GLU A 436 16.95 -27.66 3.09
C GLU A 436 16.32 -29.03 3.37
N GLU A 437 16.95 -30.09 2.88
CA GLU A 437 16.69 -31.43 3.39
C GLU A 437 17.21 -31.54 4.82
N PRO A 438 16.52 -32.28 5.71
CA PRO A 438 16.85 -32.31 7.13
C PRO A 438 18.27 -32.82 7.36
N ASN A 439 19.09 -32.01 8.02
CA ASN A 439 20.46 -32.37 8.37
C ASN A 439 20.46 -33.43 9.49
N PRO A 440 20.86 -34.70 9.26
CA PRO A 440 20.69 -35.78 10.25
C PRO A 440 21.65 -35.72 11.45
N ALA A 441 22.57 -34.75 11.47
CA ALA A 441 23.78 -34.78 12.29
C ALA A 441 23.59 -34.55 13.82
N HIS A 442 22.35 -34.44 14.31
CA HIS A 442 22.06 -34.18 15.73
C HIS A 442 21.33 -35.30 16.49
N THR A 443 21.09 -36.47 15.87
CA THR A 443 20.56 -37.66 16.57
C THR A 443 21.64 -38.70 16.82
N ASN A 444 22.55 -38.41 17.76
CA ASN A 444 23.47 -39.38 18.37
C ASN A 444 23.40 -39.27 19.91
N ASP A 445 22.21 -39.47 20.47
CA ASP A 445 22.07 -39.88 21.87
C ASP A 445 21.98 -41.41 21.89
N GLU A 446 23.02 -42.07 22.40
CA GLU A 446 23.04 -43.51 22.58
C GLU A 446 22.07 -43.94 23.69
N SER A 447 20.94 -44.54 23.31
CA SER A 447 20.08 -45.27 24.23
C SER A 447 19.57 -46.57 23.59
N GLY A 448 20.43 -47.58 23.56
CA GLY A 448 20.10 -48.95 23.13
C GLY A 448 20.86 -49.98 23.96
N GLY A 449 20.24 -50.52 25.00
CA GLY A 449 20.83 -51.52 25.89
C GLY A 449 20.41 -52.97 25.59
N THR A 450 21.10 -53.91 26.24
CA THR A 450 20.97 -55.39 26.19
C THR A 450 21.50 -56.06 24.90
N ASN A 451 22.28 -57.15 24.94
CA ASN A 451 22.93 -57.88 26.05
C ASN A 451 24.22 -58.58 25.55
N PRO A 452 25.13 -59.06 26.44
CA PRO A 452 26.50 -59.44 26.06
C PRO A 452 26.69 -60.95 25.77
N ASP A 453 27.79 -61.29 25.08
CA ASP A 453 28.44 -62.60 25.18
C ASP A 453 29.98 -62.41 25.09
N PRO A 454 30.84 -63.13 25.87
CA PRO A 454 32.21 -62.71 26.11
C PRO A 454 33.26 -63.46 25.26
N GLY A 455 34.20 -62.74 24.65
CA GLY A 455 35.33 -63.36 23.97
C GLY A 455 36.44 -62.39 23.54
N ALA A 456 37.66 -62.66 24.03
CA ALA A 456 38.95 -62.05 23.67
C ALA A 456 39.23 -60.58 24.09
N SER A 457 40.22 -60.44 24.97
CA SER A 457 40.92 -59.19 25.31
C SER A 457 42.19 -59.02 24.42
N PRO A 458 43.11 -58.05 24.63
CA PRO A 458 43.14 -56.87 23.76
C PRO A 458 44.51 -56.60 23.08
N SER A 459 44.52 -55.75 22.05
CA SER A 459 45.74 -55.10 21.52
C SER A 459 45.48 -53.60 21.32
N THR A 460 45.84 -52.75 22.29
CA THR A 460 47.09 -51.95 22.31
C THR A 460 47.21 -50.86 21.23
N TYR A 461 47.27 -49.60 21.69
CA TYR A 461 48.05 -48.48 21.12
C TYR A 461 47.57 -47.92 19.75
N GLN A 462 47.66 -46.61 19.43
CA GLN A 462 48.11 -45.44 20.18
C GLN A 462 47.48 -44.16 19.59
N SER A 463 47.39 -43.08 20.40
CA SER A 463 47.12 -41.72 19.91
C SER A 463 48.22 -41.23 18.95
N ARG A 464 47.84 -40.48 17.91
CA ARG A 464 48.78 -39.55 17.25
C ARG A 464 48.09 -38.29 16.71
N ASN A 465 48.21 -37.21 17.47
CA ASN A 465 48.12 -35.85 16.94
C ASN A 465 49.26 -35.60 15.95
N THR A 466 48.95 -34.95 14.82
CA THR A 466 49.92 -34.12 14.09
C THR A 466 49.24 -32.85 13.58
N SER A 467 49.48 -31.75 14.29
CA SER A 467 49.34 -30.40 13.75
C SER A 467 50.52 -30.07 12.84
N GLN A 468 50.29 -29.32 11.77
CA GLN A 468 51.33 -28.54 11.10
C GLN A 468 50.75 -27.20 10.60
N GLU A 469 51.30 -26.11 11.12
CA GLU A 469 51.14 -24.77 10.57
C GLU A 469 52.05 -24.58 9.35
N ARG A 470 51.65 -23.70 8.40
CA ARG A 470 52.39 -22.44 8.15
C ARG A 470 51.70 -21.49 7.16
N ASN A 471 51.80 -20.20 7.47
CA ASN A 471 51.54 -19.05 6.59
C ASN A 471 52.40 -19.14 5.30
N SER A 472 52.02 -18.58 4.13
CA SER A 472 51.78 -17.15 3.82
C SER A 472 51.13 -17.02 2.40
N THR A 473 50.78 -15.87 1.79
CA THR A 473 51.15 -14.46 2.01
C THR A 473 50.08 -13.47 1.48
N SER A 474 50.10 -12.23 1.99
CA SER A 474 49.41 -11.00 1.54
C SER A 474 49.27 -10.74 0.03
N MET A 475 48.09 -10.23 -0.38
CA MET A 475 47.97 -9.14 -1.36
C MET A 475 47.04 -8.04 -0.81
N ARG A 476 47.49 -6.78 -0.94
CA ARG A 476 46.94 -5.59 -0.26
C ARG A 476 46.64 -4.51 -1.31
N ARG A 477 45.38 -4.11 -1.50
CA ARG A 477 45.02 -2.92 -2.30
C ARG A 477 44.71 -1.74 -1.38
N LYS A 478 45.39 -0.61 -1.59
CA LYS A 478 45.10 0.68 -0.95
C LYS A 478 44.05 1.46 -1.77
N PRO A 479 43.25 2.33 -1.14
CA PRO A 479 42.52 3.41 -1.84
C PRO A 479 43.47 4.58 -2.15
N GLY A 480 43.14 5.40 -3.16
CA GLY A 480 43.96 6.54 -3.56
C GLY A 480 43.19 7.66 -4.26
N ALA A 481 43.33 8.86 -3.68
CA ALA A 481 43.20 10.21 -4.28
C ALA A 481 41.89 10.67 -4.95
N SER A 482 41.31 11.72 -4.37
CA SER A 482 40.50 12.73 -5.06
C SER A 482 41.35 13.62 -5.98
N PRO A 483 40.70 14.43 -6.82
CA PRO A 483 41.17 15.80 -7.07
C PRO A 483 40.08 16.83 -6.72
N SER A 484 40.49 17.92 -6.07
CA SER A 484 39.65 19.08 -5.78
C SER A 484 40.12 20.29 -6.60
N THR A 485 39.19 21.01 -7.22
CA THR A 485 39.36 22.42 -7.65
C THR A 485 38.00 23.05 -7.93
N HIS A 486 37.47 23.83 -6.99
CA HIS A 486 37.33 25.28 -7.18
C HIS A 486 36.85 25.98 -5.90
N GLN A 487 37.60 27.00 -5.48
CA GLN A 487 37.14 28.01 -4.53
C GLN A 487 36.85 29.31 -5.28
N SER A 488 35.71 29.93 -4.97
CA SER A 488 35.58 31.39 -4.82
C SER A 488 34.46 31.63 -3.79
N ARG A 489 34.80 31.96 -2.54
CA ARG A 489 34.77 33.36 -2.06
C ARG A 489 33.68 34.20 -2.71
N ASN A 490 32.63 34.49 -1.94
CA ASN A 490 32.45 35.88 -1.52
C ASN A 490 31.79 36.00 -0.15
N THR A 491 32.31 36.95 0.64
CA THR A 491 31.84 37.34 1.96
C THR A 491 30.94 38.57 1.86
N SER A 492 29.81 38.56 2.56
CA SER A 492 29.18 39.79 3.04
C SER A 492 28.29 39.50 4.26
N GLN A 493 28.83 39.79 5.45
CA GLN A 493 27.98 40.28 6.53
C GLN A 493 27.50 41.68 6.13
N GLU A 494 26.23 42.04 6.39
CA GLU A 494 25.91 43.29 7.11
C GLU A 494 24.45 43.36 7.59
N ARG A 495 24.31 43.74 8.87
CA ARG A 495 23.28 44.58 9.52
C ARG A 495 21.78 44.26 9.44
N ASN A 496 21.27 43.95 10.63
CA ASN A 496 20.05 44.49 11.26
C ASN A 496 19.36 45.69 10.57
N SER A 497 18.02 45.64 10.50
CA SER A 497 17.17 46.75 10.96
C SER A 497 15.75 46.31 11.36
N THR A 498 15.29 46.82 12.50
CA THR A 498 13.97 46.61 13.13
C THR A 498 12.82 47.42 12.50
N SER A 499 11.60 46.86 12.45
CA SER A 499 10.31 47.57 12.68
C SER A 499 9.16 46.54 12.73
N LYS A 500 8.41 46.25 13.81
CA LYS A 500 7.45 47.05 14.63
C LYS A 500 6.34 47.80 13.85
N ARG A 501 5.19 47.14 13.65
CA ARG A 501 3.78 47.64 13.70
C ARG A 501 2.86 46.75 12.84
N ARG A 502 1.54 46.62 13.06
CA ARG A 502 0.67 46.76 14.27
C ARG A 502 -0.67 46.08 13.89
N LYS A 503 -1.36 45.41 14.82
CA LYS A 503 -2.80 45.08 14.64
C LYS A 503 -3.61 46.38 14.62
N PRO A 504 -4.79 46.37 14.00
CA PRO A 504 -6.00 46.98 14.56
C PRO A 504 -7.00 45.91 14.99
N ALA A 505 -7.72 46.17 16.08
CA ALA A 505 -8.84 45.35 16.55
C ALA A 505 -10.18 46.00 16.16
N ALA A 506 -11.27 45.24 16.35
CA ALA A 506 -12.62 45.59 15.94
C ALA A 506 -13.24 46.80 16.69
N SER A 507 -14.32 47.35 16.12
CA SER A 507 -15.43 47.97 16.87
C SER A 507 -16.72 47.96 16.02
N PRO A 508 -17.92 48.07 16.63
CA PRO A 508 -19.09 47.31 16.15
C PRO A 508 -20.28 48.17 15.67
N SER A 509 -21.29 47.52 15.10
CA SER A 509 -22.63 48.10 14.95
C SER A 509 -23.74 47.06 15.18
N THR A 510 -24.62 47.37 16.12
CA THR A 510 -25.86 46.65 16.48
C THR A 510 -26.96 46.80 15.42
N HIS A 511 -27.78 45.76 15.19
CA HIS A 511 -29.24 45.88 15.42
C HIS A 511 -30.03 44.56 15.44
N GLN A 512 -30.94 44.53 16.41
CA GLN A 512 -32.05 43.62 16.74
C GLN A 512 -32.73 42.76 15.64
N SER A 513 -32.87 41.48 16.01
CA SER A 513 -34.08 40.64 16.01
C SER A 513 -35.41 41.17 15.42
N ARG A 514 -36.06 40.32 14.61
CA ARG A 514 -37.51 40.04 14.76
C ARG A 514 -37.91 38.65 14.25
N ASN A 515 -38.75 37.96 15.02
CA ASN A 515 -39.47 36.75 14.61
C ASN A 515 -40.51 37.10 13.53
N THR A 516 -40.85 36.15 12.65
CA THR A 516 -42.13 35.40 12.74
C THR A 516 -42.16 34.21 11.79
N SER A 517 -42.95 33.19 12.19
CA SER A 517 -43.23 31.94 11.50
C SER A 517 -44.58 31.96 10.77
N GLN A 518 -44.78 30.95 9.90
CA GLN A 518 -46.05 30.48 9.31
C GLN A 518 -46.67 31.33 8.19
N GLY A 519 -47.17 30.62 7.17
CA GLY A 519 -47.62 31.10 5.86
C GLY A 519 -47.30 30.04 4.82
#